data_AF-A0AAN0LZ57-F1
#
_entry.id   AF-A0AAN0LZ57-F1
#
_cell.length_a   1.000
_cell.length_b   1.000
_cell.length_c   1.000
_cell.angle_alpha   90.00
_cell.angle_beta   90.00
_cell.angle_gamma   90.00
#
_symmetry.space_group_name_H-M   'P 1'
#
loop_
_entity.id
_entity.type
_entity.pdbx_description
1 polymer ?
#
loop_
_entity_poly.entity_id
_entity_poly.type
_entity_poly.pdbx_seq_one_letter_code
_entity_poly.pdbx_strand_id
1 'polypeptide(L)'
;MNTIKQEKDQKQAIKDKIDSKKIQLNTMASNTLEEKEQIQNEVETLQQQSESFTQGESLYYRLLSESGHAKTQIMNETESLILKRRALEKEMEQQSVKAPENGILHIYQPITTGVEFRAQQMFGEITDGTNTESFIETFVESHNRSKISNKQRD
;
A
#
# COMPACT_ATOMS: atom_id res chain seq x y z
N MET A 1 -16.27 18.23 -15.10
CA MET A 1 -17.67 18.36 -14.61
C MET A 1 -18.58 19.15 -15.54
N ASN A 2 -18.12 20.22 -16.20
CA ASN A 2 -18.96 21.02 -17.11
C ASN A 2 -19.39 20.29 -18.41
N THR A 3 -18.53 19.47 -19.00
CA THR A 3 -18.80 18.74 -20.26
C THR A 3 -19.87 17.65 -20.13
N ILE A 4 -19.87 16.89 -19.03
CA ILE A 4 -20.87 15.83 -18.77
C ILE A 4 -22.27 16.42 -18.57
N LYS A 5 -22.36 17.60 -17.93
CA LYS A 5 -23.64 18.30 -17.76
C LYS A 5 -24.16 18.81 -19.11
N GLN A 6 -23.28 19.36 -19.94
CA GLN A 6 -23.61 19.80 -21.31
C GLN A 6 -24.08 18.65 -22.22
N GLU A 7 -23.44 17.48 -22.17
CA GLU A 7 -23.86 16.30 -22.94
C GLU A 7 -25.22 15.75 -22.47
N LYS A 8 -25.47 15.76 -21.16
CA LYS A 8 -26.75 15.33 -20.59
C LYS A 8 -27.89 16.26 -20.98
N ASP A 9 -27.64 17.58 -20.97
CA ASP A 9 -28.59 18.60 -21.40
C ASP A 9 -28.88 18.52 -22.92
N GLN A 10 -27.86 18.23 -23.73
CA GLN A 10 -28.02 17.97 -25.18
C GLN A 10 -28.81 16.70 -25.47
N LYS A 11 -28.55 15.61 -24.74
CA LYS A 11 -29.28 14.33 -24.89
C LYS A 11 -30.77 14.48 -24.53
N GLN A 12 -31.08 15.27 -23.50
CA GLN A 12 -32.46 15.58 -23.14
C GLN A 12 -33.15 16.43 -24.22
N ALA A 13 -32.48 17.46 -24.75
CA ALA A 13 -33.02 18.28 -25.83
C ALA A 13 -33.28 17.49 -27.14
N ILE A 14 -32.44 16.50 -27.45
CA ILE A 14 -32.63 15.59 -28.59
C ILE A 14 -33.85 14.70 -28.35
N LYS A 15 -34.01 14.15 -27.14
CA LYS A 15 -35.15 13.31 -26.78
C LYS A 15 -36.48 14.08 -26.87
N ASP A 16 -36.51 15.30 -26.36
CA ASP A 16 -37.69 16.16 -26.40
C ASP A 16 -38.07 16.53 -27.87
N LYS A 17 -37.08 16.70 -28.75
CA LYS A 17 -37.31 16.90 -30.20
C LYS A 17 -37.88 15.66 -30.88
N ILE A 18 -37.38 14.46 -30.55
CA ILE A 18 -37.91 13.20 -31.08
C ILE A 18 -39.37 13.02 -30.68
N ASP A 19 -39.69 13.26 -29.41
CA ASP A 19 -41.05 13.10 -28.89
C ASP A 19 -42.01 14.11 -29.53
N SER A 20 -41.58 15.37 -29.69
CA SER A 20 -42.33 16.39 -30.42
C SER A 20 -42.59 16.03 -31.89
N LYS A 21 -41.59 15.52 -32.61
CA LYS A 21 -41.75 15.09 -34.01
C LYS A 21 -42.64 13.86 -34.17
N LYS A 22 -42.57 12.89 -33.26
CA LYS A 22 -43.49 11.74 -33.23
C LYS A 22 -44.94 12.17 -33.00
N ILE A 23 -45.17 13.17 -32.14
CA ILE A 23 -46.49 13.75 -31.91
C ILE A 23 -47.01 14.46 -33.17
N GLN A 24 -46.16 15.23 -33.86
CA GLN A 24 -46.51 15.87 -35.15
C GLN A 24 -46.85 14.85 -36.24
N LEU A 25 -46.05 13.79 -36.37
CA LEU A 25 -46.29 12.72 -37.34
C LEU A 25 -47.64 12.00 -37.12
N ASN A 26 -48.03 11.83 -35.84
CA ASN A 26 -49.30 11.19 -35.46
C ASN A 26 -50.52 12.13 -35.56
N THR A 27 -50.34 13.44 -35.55
CA THR A 27 -51.44 14.43 -35.62
C THR A 27 -51.70 14.96 -37.03
N MET A 28 -50.78 14.77 -37.98
CA MET A 28 -50.94 15.20 -39.37
C MET A 28 -51.58 14.11 -40.24
N ALA A 29 -52.90 14.20 -40.43
CA ALA A 29 -53.68 13.24 -41.21
C ALA A 29 -53.66 13.45 -42.74
N SER A 30 -52.92 14.44 -43.30
CA SER A 30 -53.19 14.91 -44.69
C SER A 30 -52.00 15.33 -45.58
N ASN A 31 -50.75 14.88 -45.35
CA ASN A 31 -49.60 15.29 -46.20
C ASN A 31 -49.04 14.17 -47.09
N THR A 32 -48.34 14.56 -48.17
CA THR A 32 -47.72 13.69 -49.19
C THR A 32 -46.67 12.74 -48.60
N LEU A 33 -46.50 11.58 -49.23
CA LEU A 33 -45.65 10.47 -48.78
C LEU A 33 -44.20 10.92 -48.44
N GLU A 34 -43.67 11.87 -49.20
CA GLU A 34 -42.30 12.39 -49.08
C GLU A 34 -42.03 13.13 -47.76
N GLU A 35 -42.99 13.90 -47.23
CA GLU A 35 -42.80 14.62 -45.96
C GLU A 35 -42.79 13.64 -44.77
N LYS A 36 -43.61 12.58 -44.83
CA LYS A 36 -43.58 11.52 -43.83
C LYS A 36 -42.24 10.80 -43.83
N GLU A 37 -41.71 10.49 -45.00
CA GLU A 37 -40.44 9.78 -45.17
C GLU A 37 -39.24 10.62 -44.71
N GLN A 38 -39.25 11.94 -44.96
CA GLN A 38 -38.24 12.85 -44.42
C GLN A 38 -38.24 12.92 -42.89
N ILE A 39 -39.42 13.02 -42.27
CA ILE A 39 -39.52 13.05 -40.81
C ILE A 39 -39.09 11.71 -40.20
N GLN A 40 -39.39 10.59 -40.88
CA GLN A 40 -38.99 9.25 -40.44
C GLN A 40 -37.46 9.08 -40.46
N ASN A 41 -36.80 9.47 -41.55
CA ASN A 41 -35.34 9.43 -41.69
C ASN A 41 -34.64 10.28 -40.63
N GLU A 42 -35.21 11.44 -40.28
CA GLU A 42 -34.64 12.33 -39.28
C GLU A 42 -34.77 11.77 -37.85
N VAL A 43 -35.88 11.09 -37.55
CA VAL A 43 -36.05 10.38 -36.26
C VAL A 43 -35.04 9.23 -36.12
N GLU A 44 -34.79 8.50 -37.20
CA GLU A 44 -33.84 7.38 -37.21
C GLU A 44 -32.39 7.85 -37.01
N THR A 45 -31.99 8.96 -37.65
CA THR A 45 -30.66 9.56 -37.44
C THR A 45 -30.47 10.07 -36.01
N LEU A 46 -31.51 10.67 -35.41
CA LEU A 46 -31.46 11.13 -34.01
C LEU A 46 -31.41 9.96 -33.02
N GLN A 47 -32.06 8.83 -33.33
CA GLN A 47 -31.96 7.60 -32.52
C GLN A 47 -30.56 6.99 -32.57
N GLN A 48 -29.96 6.88 -33.76
CA GLN A 48 -28.59 6.39 -33.91
C GLN A 48 -27.58 7.28 -33.17
N GLN A 49 -27.74 8.61 -33.20
CA GLN A 49 -26.92 9.52 -32.40
C GLN A 49 -27.07 9.23 -30.90
N SER A 50 -28.31 9.10 -30.38
CA SER A 50 -28.58 8.79 -28.97
C SER A 50 -27.92 7.48 -28.51
N GLU A 51 -27.95 6.43 -29.33
CA GLU A 51 -27.32 5.14 -29.04
C GLU A 51 -25.79 5.24 -28.97
N SER A 52 -25.17 6.01 -29.86
CA SER A 52 -23.71 6.25 -29.82
C SER A 52 -23.26 6.92 -28.51
N PHE A 53 -24.07 7.83 -27.96
CA PHE A 53 -23.80 8.45 -26.65
C PHE A 53 -23.88 7.43 -25.50
N THR A 54 -24.84 6.50 -25.52
CA THR A 54 -24.93 5.44 -24.51
C THR A 54 -23.75 4.46 -24.57
N GLN A 55 -23.23 4.18 -25.76
CA GLN A 55 -22.02 3.38 -25.93
C GLN A 55 -20.80 4.10 -25.36
N GLY A 56 -20.66 5.41 -25.62
CA GLY A 56 -19.60 6.25 -25.04
C GLY A 56 -19.63 6.30 -23.52
N GLU A 57 -20.81 6.46 -22.91
CA GLU A 57 -20.98 6.40 -21.45
C GLU A 57 -20.57 5.04 -20.89
N SER A 58 -20.95 3.94 -21.55
CA SER A 58 -20.58 2.59 -21.11
C SER A 58 -19.07 2.34 -21.15
N LEU A 59 -18.40 2.81 -22.21
CA LEU A 59 -16.95 2.75 -22.36
C LEU A 59 -16.26 3.60 -21.30
N TYR A 60 -16.78 4.80 -21.02
CA TYR A 60 -16.25 5.69 -20.00
C TYR A 60 -16.27 5.04 -18.61
N TYR A 61 -17.42 4.49 -18.18
CA TYR A 61 -17.53 3.84 -16.87
C TYR A 61 -16.65 2.60 -16.78
N ARG A 62 -16.51 1.84 -17.88
CA ARG A 62 -15.62 0.69 -17.95
C ARG A 62 -14.15 1.10 -17.78
N LEU A 63 -13.68 2.10 -18.55
CA LEU A 63 -12.32 2.65 -18.43
C LEU A 63 -12.05 3.21 -17.04
N LEU A 64 -13.03 3.88 -16.43
CA LEU A 64 -12.90 4.40 -15.08
C LEU A 64 -12.73 3.27 -14.05
N SER A 65 -13.50 2.18 -14.20
CA SER A 65 -13.39 1.00 -13.33
C SER A 65 -12.05 0.28 -13.52
N GLU A 66 -11.63 0.07 -14.77
CA GLU A 66 -10.35 -0.57 -15.11
C GLU A 66 -9.16 0.26 -14.57
N SER A 67 -9.22 1.59 -14.71
CA SER A 67 -8.23 2.52 -14.15
C SER A 67 -8.21 2.49 -12.62
N GLY A 68 -9.39 2.44 -11.98
CA GLY A 68 -9.52 2.28 -10.54
C GLY A 68 -8.85 0.99 -10.04
N HIS A 69 -9.11 -0.14 -10.70
CA HIS A 69 -8.48 -1.42 -10.38
C HIS A 69 -6.96 -1.39 -10.58
N ALA A 70 -6.47 -0.85 -11.70
CA ALA A 70 -5.05 -0.70 -11.97
C ALA A 70 -4.35 0.15 -10.90
N LYS A 71 -4.97 1.27 -10.50
CA LYS A 71 -4.46 2.13 -9.43
C LYS A 71 -4.35 1.36 -8.11
N THR A 72 -5.40 0.63 -7.71
CA THR A 72 -5.37 -0.17 -6.47
C THR A 72 -4.29 -1.24 -6.51
N GLN A 73 -4.12 -1.93 -7.65
CA GLN A 73 -3.09 -2.93 -7.82
C GLN A 73 -1.68 -2.32 -7.64
N ILE A 74 -1.42 -1.19 -8.31
CA ILE A 74 -0.13 -0.49 -8.20
C ILE A 74 0.13 -0.02 -6.76
N MET A 75 -0.88 0.51 -6.07
CA MET A 75 -0.75 0.95 -4.68
C MET A 75 -0.37 -0.22 -3.76
N ASN A 76 -1.06 -1.35 -3.88
CA ASN A 76 -0.79 -2.54 -3.07
C ASN A 76 0.61 -3.11 -3.35
N GLU A 77 1.02 -3.17 -4.61
CA GLU A 77 2.35 -3.63 -4.99
C GLU A 77 3.46 -2.69 -4.48
N THR A 78 3.23 -1.38 -4.56
CA THR A 78 4.15 -0.37 -4.01
C THR A 78 4.30 -0.53 -2.50
N GLU A 79 3.21 -0.71 -1.77
CA GLU A 79 3.24 -0.92 -0.32
C GLU A 79 3.99 -2.20 0.05
N SER A 80 3.74 -3.30 -0.67
CA SER A 80 4.47 -4.56 -0.52
C SER A 80 5.97 -4.39 -0.75
N LEU A 81 6.38 -3.67 -1.79
CA LEU A 81 7.78 -3.40 -2.09
C LEU A 81 8.44 -2.54 -1.00
N ILE A 82 7.73 -1.53 -0.47
CA ILE A 82 8.23 -0.71 0.64
C ILE A 82 8.48 -1.57 1.89
N LEU A 83 7.56 -2.46 2.22
CA LEU A 83 7.71 -3.37 3.36
C LEU A 83 8.91 -4.31 3.17
N LYS A 84 9.07 -4.91 1.97
CA LYS A 84 10.24 -5.74 1.64
C LYS A 84 11.54 -4.96 1.74
N ARG A 85 11.58 -3.72 1.23
CA ARG A 85 12.77 -2.86 1.31
C ARG A 85 13.16 -2.59 2.75
N ARG A 86 12.21 -2.21 3.62
CA ARG A 86 12.47 -1.99 5.05
C ARG A 86 12.96 -3.24 5.77
N ALA A 87 12.41 -4.40 5.42
CA ALA A 87 12.87 -5.67 5.98
C ALA A 87 14.34 -5.94 5.61
N LEU A 88 14.71 -5.74 4.34
CA LEU A 88 16.09 -5.87 3.87
C LEU A 88 17.04 -4.84 4.50
N GLU A 89 16.61 -3.57 4.63
CA GLU A 89 17.39 -2.54 5.32
C GLU A 89 17.71 -2.97 6.76
N LYS A 90 16.72 -3.51 7.48
CA LYS A 90 16.90 -4.03 8.84
C LYS A 90 17.81 -5.26 8.89
N GLU A 91 17.73 -6.15 7.89
CA GLU A 91 18.61 -7.31 7.78
C GLU A 91 20.06 -6.90 7.51
N MET A 92 20.29 -5.90 6.65
CA MET A 92 21.61 -5.33 6.41
C MET A 92 22.20 -4.68 7.65
N GLU A 93 21.41 -3.97 8.46
CA GLU A 93 21.87 -3.43 9.75
C GLU A 93 22.33 -4.55 10.70
N GLN A 94 21.66 -5.71 10.69
CA GLN A 94 22.01 -6.86 11.51
C GLN A 94 23.30 -7.57 11.06
N GLN A 95 23.80 -7.31 9.85
CA GLN A 95 25.09 -7.87 9.38
C GLN A 95 26.30 -7.21 10.08
N SER A 96 26.12 -6.05 10.71
CA SER A 96 27.17 -5.38 11.47
C SER A 96 26.83 -5.41 12.96
N VAL A 97 27.55 -6.23 13.73
CA VAL A 97 27.45 -6.24 15.18
C VAL A 97 28.27 -5.08 15.74
N LYS A 98 27.61 -4.17 16.44
CA LYS A 98 28.23 -3.04 17.14
C LYS A 98 28.08 -3.23 18.64
N ALA A 99 29.03 -2.71 19.41
CA ALA A 99 28.93 -2.70 20.87
C ALA A 99 27.72 -1.84 21.30
N PRO A 100 26.80 -2.37 22.12
CA PRO A 100 25.67 -1.59 22.65
C PRO A 100 26.11 -0.53 23.68
N GLU A 101 27.22 -0.77 24.37
CA GLU A 101 27.75 0.10 25.41
C GLU A 101 29.28 0.10 25.42
N ASN A 102 29.86 1.10 26.09
CA ASN A 102 31.31 1.21 26.26
C ASN A 102 31.76 0.28 27.40
N GLY A 103 32.87 -0.44 27.21
CA GLY A 103 33.39 -1.33 28.24
C GLY A 103 34.52 -2.22 27.72
N ILE A 104 34.84 -3.24 28.51
CA ILE A 104 35.80 -4.29 28.18
C ILE A 104 35.02 -5.48 27.61
N LEU A 105 35.40 -5.92 26.40
CA LEU A 105 34.80 -7.09 25.76
C LEU A 105 35.48 -8.37 26.22
N HIS A 106 34.74 -9.23 26.92
CA HIS A 106 35.13 -10.58 27.32
C HIS A 106 34.55 -11.59 26.33
N ILE A 107 35.40 -12.16 25.47
CA ILE A 107 34.97 -13.13 24.44
C ILE A 107 35.12 -14.55 25.01
N TYR A 108 34.08 -15.38 24.90
CA TYR A 108 34.11 -16.76 25.43
C TYR A 108 34.94 -17.72 24.58
N GLN A 109 35.01 -17.46 23.27
CA GLN A 109 35.75 -18.28 22.31
C GLN A 109 36.47 -17.39 21.29
N PRO A 110 37.70 -17.71 20.88
CA PRO A 110 38.40 -16.93 19.86
C PRO A 110 37.57 -16.82 18.57
N ILE A 111 37.34 -15.60 18.10
CA ILE A 111 36.65 -15.34 16.83
C ILE A 111 37.70 -15.18 15.73
N THR A 112 37.64 -16.04 14.73
CA THR A 112 38.50 -15.97 13.54
C THR A 112 37.67 -15.65 12.29
N THR A 113 38.33 -15.08 11.28
CA THR A 113 37.69 -14.79 10.00
C THR A 113 37.19 -16.07 9.35
N GLY A 114 35.95 -16.06 8.87
CA GLY A 114 35.31 -17.22 8.23
C GLY A 114 34.48 -18.10 9.17
N VAL A 115 34.38 -17.73 10.46
CA VAL A 115 33.46 -18.39 11.40
C VAL A 115 32.02 -17.98 11.11
N GLU A 116 31.13 -18.98 11.04
CA GLU A 116 29.69 -18.77 10.92
C GLU A 116 29.06 -18.54 12.30
N PHE A 117 28.26 -17.47 12.42
CA PHE A 117 27.48 -17.18 13.62
C PHE A 117 26.01 -17.53 13.39
N ARG A 118 25.41 -18.23 14.34
CA ARG A 118 23.96 -18.42 14.36
C ARG A 118 23.30 -17.23 15.04
N ALA A 119 22.10 -16.88 14.58
CA ALA A 119 21.30 -15.86 15.25
C ALA A 119 21.13 -16.19 16.74
N GLN A 120 21.24 -15.17 17.60
CA GLN A 120 21.14 -15.26 19.07
C GLN A 120 22.24 -16.07 19.77
N GLN A 121 23.32 -16.44 19.06
CA GLN A 121 24.49 -17.03 19.71
C GLN A 121 25.26 -15.96 20.50
N MET A 122 25.39 -16.17 21.80
CA MET A 122 26.24 -15.33 22.65
C MET A 122 27.71 -15.70 22.43
N PHE A 123 28.54 -14.74 22.03
CA PHE A 123 29.98 -14.95 21.80
C PHE A 123 30.87 -14.23 22.83
N GLY A 124 30.28 -13.36 23.65
CA GLY A 124 30.96 -12.65 24.71
C GLY A 124 30.02 -11.73 25.46
N GLU A 125 30.59 -11.04 26.44
CA GLU A 125 29.93 -10.06 27.29
C GLU A 125 30.76 -8.78 27.32
N ILE A 126 30.09 -7.63 27.43
CA ILE A 126 30.75 -6.35 27.66
C ILE A 126 30.57 -6.03 29.14
N THR A 127 31.67 -5.76 29.84
CA THR A 127 31.64 -5.34 31.23
C THR A 127 32.08 -3.89 31.32
N ASP A 128 31.45 -3.09 32.18
CA ASP A 128 31.83 -1.69 32.39
C ASP A 128 33.31 -1.61 32.83
N GLY A 129 34.14 -1.02 31.97
CA GLY A 129 35.58 -0.89 32.20
C GLY A 129 35.97 0.12 33.28
N THR A 130 34.99 0.87 33.82
CA THR A 130 35.19 1.77 34.97
C THR A 130 34.96 1.10 36.31
N ASN A 131 34.43 -0.13 36.32
CA ASN A 131 34.17 -0.87 37.54
C ASN A 131 35.49 -1.43 38.10
N THR A 132 36.12 -0.67 39.00
CA THR A 132 37.36 -1.04 39.69
C THR A 132 37.16 -2.08 40.79
N GLU A 133 35.91 -2.45 41.10
CA GLU A 133 35.57 -3.44 42.12
C GLU A 133 35.54 -4.84 41.50
N SER A 134 36.71 -5.43 41.33
CA SER A 134 36.82 -6.87 41.10
C SER A 134 36.47 -7.62 42.39
N PHE A 135 35.40 -8.40 42.36
CA PHE A 135 35.03 -9.27 43.48
C PHE A 135 35.45 -10.71 43.21
N ILE A 136 35.95 -11.39 44.26
CA ILE A 136 36.28 -12.80 44.21
C ILE A 136 35.18 -13.54 44.95
N GLU A 137 34.34 -14.26 44.21
CA GLU A 137 33.40 -15.21 44.80
C GLU A 137 34.14 -16.51 45.12
N THR A 138 33.94 -17.03 46.34
CA THR A 138 34.51 -18.30 46.76
C THR A 138 33.49 -19.10 47.55
N PHE A 139 33.52 -20.42 47.37
CA PHE A 139 32.69 -21.31 48.15
C PHE A 139 33.35 -21.61 49.49
N VAL A 140 32.59 -21.40 50.56
CA VAL A 140 33.03 -21.73 51.92
C VAL A 140 32.17 -22.85 52.46
N GLU A 141 32.82 -23.98 52.74
CA GLU A 141 32.21 -25.15 53.37
C GLU A 141 31.56 -24.78 54.71
N SER A 142 30.41 -25.37 55.01
CA SER A 142 29.56 -24.98 56.15
C SER A 142 30.29 -24.95 57.49
N HIS A 143 31.22 -25.88 57.71
CA HIS A 143 32.00 -25.95 58.96
C HIS A 143 33.09 -24.88 59.09
N ASN A 144 33.44 -24.20 57.98
CA ASN A 144 34.40 -23.10 57.96
C ASN A 144 33.72 -21.72 57.97
N ARG A 145 32.39 -21.64 57.77
CA ARG A 145 31.65 -20.36 57.76
C ARG A 145 31.70 -19.63 59.11
N SER A 146 31.72 -20.36 60.23
CA SER A 146 31.82 -19.78 61.57
C SER A 146 33.14 -19.05 61.84
N LYS A 147 34.16 -19.26 60.99
CA LYS A 147 35.47 -18.62 61.08
C LYS A 147 35.55 -17.30 60.31
N ILE A 148 34.52 -16.95 59.53
CA ILE A 148 34.46 -15.70 58.77
C ILE A 148 33.83 -14.62 59.64
N SER A 149 34.53 -13.50 59.82
CA SER A 149 34.02 -12.34 60.55
C SER A 149 34.06 -11.10 59.69
N ASN A 150 32.99 -10.30 59.71
CA ASN A 150 32.85 -9.08 58.93
C ASN A 150 33.63 -7.89 59.54
N LYS A 151 34.86 -8.11 60.01
CA LYS A 151 35.70 -7.04 60.55
C LYS A 151 36.23 -6.21 59.39
N GLN A 152 35.50 -5.16 59.04
CA GLN A 152 36.09 -3.99 58.40
C GLN A 152 37.18 -3.46 59.34
N ARG A 153 38.40 -3.33 58.82
CA ARG A 153 39.43 -2.53 59.49
C ARG A 153 38.99 -1.08 59.32
N ASP A 154 38.66 -0.42 60.43
CA ASP A 154 38.68 1.05 60.50
C ASP A 154 40.10 1.57 60.22
#